data_AF-A0AAU7JY05-F1
#
_entry.id   AF-A0AAU7JY05-F1
#
_cell.length_a   1.000
_cell.length_b   1.000
_cell.length_c   1.000
_cell.angle_alpha   90.00
_cell.angle_beta   90.00
_cell.angle_gamma   90.00
#
_symmetry.space_group_name_H-M   'P 1'
#
loop_
_entity.id
_entity.type
_entity.pdbx_description
1 polymer ?
#
loop_
_entity_poly.entity_id
_entity_poly.type
_entity_poly.pdbx_seq_one_letter_code
_entity_poly.pdbx_strand_id
1 'polypeptide(L)'
;MSQEISAQQRQLLRKRDAIAAQASEAAAHDLPTAPALSACQAELEELLEEQLPAHVWRRLFMRWVVQDVHRSHDRDHPQPKLCSLCAAQERRKSPLRSSA
;
A
#
# COMPACT_ATOMS: atom_id res chain seq x y z
N MET A 1 5.13 -20.01 23.45
CA MET A 1 4.03 -20.42 22.55
C MET A 1 3.89 -19.36 21.46
N SER A 2 4.18 -19.70 20.21
CA SER A 2 3.94 -18.78 19.09
C SER A 2 2.45 -18.77 18.81
N GLN A 3 1.75 -17.68 19.12
CA GLN A 3 0.35 -17.55 18.69
C GLN A 3 0.33 -17.39 17.16
N GLU A 4 -0.40 -18.27 16.49
CA GLU A 4 -0.57 -18.21 15.04
C GLU A 4 -1.55 -17.10 14.67
N ILE A 5 -1.22 -16.34 13.62
CA ILE A 5 -2.10 -15.32 13.06
C ILE A 5 -3.37 -16.02 12.53
N SER A 6 -4.55 -15.54 12.93
CA SER A 6 -5.84 -16.07 12.50
C SER A 6 -6.14 -15.77 11.02
N ALA A 7 -7.11 -16.46 10.44
CA ALA A 7 -7.55 -16.19 9.06
C ALA A 7 -8.07 -14.74 8.88
N GLN A 8 -8.80 -14.24 9.88
CA GLN A 8 -9.30 -12.87 9.91
C GLN A 8 -8.15 -11.86 9.99
N GLN A 9 -7.18 -12.08 10.90
CA GLN A 9 -6.00 -11.22 10.99
C GLN A 9 -5.21 -11.21 9.67
N ARG A 10 -5.04 -12.36 9.00
CA ARG A 10 -4.44 -12.43 7.66
C ARG A 10 -5.21 -11.64 6.61
N GLN A 11 -6.53 -11.59 6.70
CA GLN A 11 -7.35 -10.78 5.79
C GLN A 11 -7.16 -9.29 6.04
N LEU A 12 -7.13 -8.86 7.31
CA LEU A 12 -6.86 -7.47 7.69
C LEU A 12 -5.46 -7.02 7.25
N LEU A 13 -4.45 -7.86 7.46
CA LEU A 13 -3.07 -7.59 7.02
C LEU A 13 -2.99 -7.37 5.50
N ARG A 14 -3.68 -8.22 4.70
CA ARG A 14 -3.74 -8.06 3.24
C ARG A 14 -4.50 -6.80 2.83
N LYS A 15 -5.60 -6.49 3.51
CA LYS A 15 -6.39 -5.28 3.24
C LYS A 15 -5.57 -4.02 3.53
N ARG A 16 -4.88 -3.97 4.67
CA ARG A 16 -3.97 -2.89 5.04
C ARG A 16 -2.91 -2.69 3.96
N ASP A 17 -2.28 -3.76 3.51
CA ASP A 17 -1.24 -3.68 2.49
C ASP A 17 -1.75 -3.12 1.14
N ALA A 18 -2.95 -3.54 0.73
CA ALA A 18 -3.59 -3.03 -0.47
C ALA A 18 -3.98 -1.55 -0.35
N ILE A 19 -4.54 -1.13 0.80
CA ILE A 19 -4.91 0.27 1.04
C ILE A 19 -3.67 1.17 1.12
N ALA A 20 -2.61 0.73 1.80
CA ALA A 20 -1.36 1.48 1.87
C ALA A 20 -0.75 1.72 0.48
N ALA A 21 -0.74 0.68 -0.38
CA ALA A 21 -0.30 0.84 -1.77
C ALA A 21 -1.16 1.86 -2.54
N GLN A 22 -2.48 1.78 -2.43
CA GLN A 22 -3.40 2.73 -3.08
C GLN A 22 -3.24 4.15 -2.54
N ALA A 23 -3.03 4.32 -1.23
CA ALA A 23 -2.80 5.61 -0.60
C ALA A 23 -1.50 6.25 -1.13
N SER A 24 -0.41 5.48 -1.19
CA SER A 24 0.87 5.95 -1.74
C SER A 24 0.74 6.35 -3.21
N GLU A 25 0.06 5.54 -4.03
CA GLU A 25 -0.17 5.85 -5.44
C GLU A 25 -1.05 7.10 -5.62
N ALA A 26 -2.13 7.20 -4.84
CA ALA A 26 -3.01 8.36 -4.88
C ALA A 26 -2.29 9.64 -4.46
N ALA A 27 -1.46 9.58 -3.42
CA ALA A 27 -0.66 10.70 -2.96
C ALA A 27 0.39 11.14 -3.99
N ALA A 28 1.11 10.19 -4.61
CA ALA A 28 2.11 10.47 -5.64
C ALA A 28 1.54 11.13 -6.91
N HIS A 29 0.22 11.02 -7.11
CA HIS A 29 -0.51 11.58 -8.24
C HIS A 29 -1.50 12.69 -7.85
N ASP A 30 -1.38 13.24 -6.64
CA ASP A 30 -2.24 14.32 -6.13
C ASP A 30 -3.75 14.02 -6.26
N LEU A 31 -4.14 12.75 -6.12
CA LEU A 31 -5.54 12.34 -6.24
C LEU A 31 -6.34 12.74 -4.99
N PRO A 32 -7.58 13.24 -5.14
CA PRO A 32 -8.41 13.68 -4.01
C PRO A 32 -8.80 12.54 -3.06
N THR A 33 -8.64 11.28 -3.48
CA THR A 33 -8.90 10.10 -2.64
C THR A 33 -7.77 9.79 -1.65
N ALA A 34 -6.59 10.40 -1.78
CA ALA A 34 -5.44 10.09 -0.94
C ALA A 34 -5.71 10.27 0.57
N PRO A 35 -6.34 11.37 1.04
CA PRO A 35 -6.63 11.55 2.47
C PRO A 35 -7.57 10.47 3.03
N ALA A 36 -8.60 10.08 2.27
CA ALA A 36 -9.55 9.05 2.69
C ALA A 36 -8.90 7.66 2.76
N LEU A 37 -8.01 7.33 1.83
CA LEU A 37 -7.25 6.09 1.85
C LEU A 37 -6.26 6.04 3.03
N SER A 38 -5.57 7.15 3.33
CA SER A 38 -4.70 7.25 4.50
C SER A 38 -5.46 7.09 5.81
N ALA A 39 -6.66 7.68 5.94
CA ALA A 39 -7.51 7.47 7.10
C ALA A 39 -7.93 6.00 7.25
N CYS A 40 -8.34 5.35 6.14
CA CYS A 40 -8.69 3.93 6.15
C CYS A 40 -7.49 3.03 6.50
N GLN A 41 -6.27 3.39 6.07
CA GLN A 41 -5.05 2.70 6.49
C GLN A 41 -4.86 2.79 8.01
N ALA A 42 -4.99 3.99 8.59
CA ALA A 42 -4.83 4.21 10.03
C ALA A 42 -5.85 3.39 10.84
N GLU A 43 -7.13 3.38 10.44
CA GLU A 43 -8.17 2.58 11.08
C GLU A 43 -7.85 1.07 11.06
N LEU A 44 -7.29 0.57 9.95
CA LEU A 44 -6.86 -0.84 9.86
C LEU A 44 -5.65 -1.13 10.74
N GLU A 45 -4.74 -0.18 10.89
CA GLU A 45 -3.58 -0.27 11.75
C GLU A 45 -3.98 -0.32 13.23
N GLU A 46 -4.87 0.57 13.68
CA GLU A 46 -5.43 0.55 15.03
C GLU A 46 -6.12 -0.79 15.32
N LEU A 47 -6.96 -1.28 14.41
CA LEU A 47 -7.64 -2.57 14.56
C LEU A 47 -6.67 -3.75 14.65
N LEU A 48 -5.57 -3.71 13.89
CA LEU A 48 -4.54 -4.74 13.92
C LEU A 48 -3.68 -4.66 15.18
N GLU A 49 -3.44 -3.47 15.73
CA GLU A 49 -2.76 -3.28 17.01
C GLU A 49 -3.55 -3.91 18.16
N GLU A 50 -4.87 -3.74 18.16
CA GLU A 50 -5.77 -4.35 19.15
C GLU A 50 -5.83 -5.88 19.05
N GLN A 51 -5.78 -6.42 17.83
CA GLN A 51 -5.97 -7.85 17.60
C GLN A 51 -4.68 -8.67 17.66
N LEU A 52 -3.52 -8.08 17.38
CA LEU A 52 -2.26 -8.79 17.30
C LEU A 52 -1.52 -8.73 18.64
N PRO A 53 -0.76 -9.78 19.00
CA PRO A 53 0.17 -9.68 20.11
C PRO A 53 1.16 -8.52 19.89
N ALA A 54 1.41 -7.71 20.93
CA ALA A 54 2.21 -6.49 20.81
C ALA A 54 3.59 -6.68 20.14
N HIS A 55 4.24 -7.82 20.37
CA HIS A 55 5.54 -8.13 19.75
C HIS A 55 5.44 -8.44 18.24
N VAL A 56 4.30 -9.00 17.79
CA VAL A 56 4.01 -9.22 16.37
C VAL A 56 3.67 -7.89 15.72
N TRP A 57 2.79 -7.10 16.34
CA TRP A 57 2.41 -5.76 15.88
C TRP A 57 3.64 -4.88 15.65
N ARG A 58 4.48 -4.67 16.67
CA ARG A 58 5.67 -3.82 16.59
C ARG A 58 6.61 -4.24 15.45
N ARG A 59 6.79 -5.55 15.25
CA ARG A 59 7.63 -6.08 14.17
C ARG A 59 7.05 -5.77 12.80
N LEU A 60 5.74 -5.93 12.63
CA LEU A 60 5.05 -5.65 11.37
C LEU A 60 5.04 -4.15 11.08
N PHE A 61 4.66 -3.33 12.06
CA PHE A 61 4.59 -1.88 11.94
C PHE A 61 5.91 -1.28 11.47
N MET A 62 7.05 -1.66 12.08
CA MET A 62 8.38 -1.19 11.63
C MET A 62 8.69 -1.58 10.19
N ARG A 63 8.30 -2.80 9.76
CA ARG A 63 8.50 -3.23 8.36
C ARG A 63 7.63 -2.44 7.40
N TRP A 64 6.41 -2.12 7.81
CA TRP A 64 5.49 -1.36 6.99
C TRP A 64 5.90 0.07 6.77
N VAL A 65 6.40 0.76 7.80
CA VAL A 65 6.92 2.13 7.64
C VAL A 65 7.98 2.18 6.53
N VAL A 66 8.92 1.24 6.54
CA VAL A 66 9.96 1.15 5.48
C VAL A 66 9.34 0.81 4.13
N GLN A 67 8.41 -0.15 4.09
CA GLN A 67 7.76 -0.59 2.85
C GLN A 67 6.92 0.51 2.20
N ASP A 68 6.19 1.30 2.98
CA ASP A 68 5.31 2.36 2.47
C ASP A 68 6.12 3.57 2.00
N VAL A 69 7.24 3.88 2.65
CA VAL A 69 8.22 4.84 2.10
C VAL A 69 8.73 4.37 0.75
N HIS A 70 9.08 3.09 0.59
CA HIS A 70 9.51 2.56 -0.71
C HIS A 70 8.41 2.56 -1.79
N ARG A 71 7.13 2.57 -1.40
CA ARG A 71 6.00 2.67 -2.35
C ARG A 71 5.76 4.10 -2.81
N SER A 72 6.07 5.08 -1.95
CA SER A 72 6.02 6.47 -2.34
C SER A 72 6.99 6.71 -3.51
N HIS A 73 6.55 7.49 -4.47
CA HIS A 73 7.43 8.01 -5.48
C HIS A 73 7.12 9.46 -5.74
N ASP A 74 8.18 10.20 -5.94
CA ASP A 74 8.15 11.61 -6.29
C ASP A 74 9.33 11.90 -7.23
N ARG A 75 9.60 13.17 -7.46
CA ARG A 75 10.72 13.59 -8.31
C ARG A 75 12.08 13.15 -7.76
N ASP A 76 12.22 13.10 -6.45
CA ASP A 76 13.47 12.81 -5.75
C ASP A 76 13.60 11.29 -5.45
N HIS A 77 12.50 10.54 -5.50
CA HIS A 77 12.42 9.08 -5.33
C HIS A 77 11.60 8.41 -6.46
N PRO A 78 12.13 8.28 -7.69
CA PRO A 78 11.34 7.76 -8.80
C PRO A 78 11.16 6.23 -8.74
N GLN A 79 9.95 5.77 -8.43
CA GLN A 79 9.56 4.35 -8.52
C GLN A 79 8.30 4.09 -9.38
N PRO A 80 8.20 4.64 -10.61
CA PRO A 80 6.98 4.53 -11.43
C PRO A 80 6.65 3.08 -11.84
N LYS A 81 7.64 2.18 -11.89
CA LYS A 81 7.42 0.76 -12.27
C LYS A 81 6.60 -0.04 -11.24
N LEU A 82 6.58 0.42 -9.98
CA LEU A 82 5.84 -0.22 -8.90
C LEU A 82 4.45 0.42 -8.70
N CYS A 83 4.22 1.59 -9.30
CA CYS A 83 2.93 2.28 -9.26
C CYS A 83 2.01 1.76 -10.36
N SER A 84 0.85 1.24 -9.96
CA SER A 84 -0.16 0.73 -10.89
C SER A 84 -0.72 1.83 -11.80
N LEU A 85 -0.83 3.06 -11.29
CA LEU A 85 -1.27 4.23 -12.06
C LEU A 85 -0.25 4.63 -13.13
N CYS A 86 1.04 4.69 -12.80
CA CYS A 86 2.11 4.92 -13.77
C CYS A 86 2.15 3.83 -14.84
N ALA A 87 2.10 2.56 -14.43
CA ALA A 87 2.09 1.43 -15.36
C ALA A 87 0.86 1.48 -16.30
N ALA A 88 -0.31 1.87 -15.80
CA ALA A 88 -1.50 2.07 -16.62
C ALA A 88 -1.35 3.22 -17.62
N GLN A 89 -0.72 4.33 -17.22
CA GLN A 89 -0.44 5.46 -18.12
C GLN A 89 0.56 5.07 -19.22
N GLU A 90 1.61 4.31 -18.91
CA GLU A 90 2.57 3.81 -19.90
C GLU A 90 1.89 2.90 -20.94
N ARG A 91 0.99 2.01 -20.50
CA ARG A 91 0.20 1.16 -21.41
C ARG A 91 -0.69 1.98 -22.35
N ARG A 92 -1.25 3.11 -21.89
CA ARG A 92 -2.04 4.02 -22.74
C ARG A 92 -1.16 4.78 -23.74
N LYS A 93 0.09 5.09 -23.37
CA LYS A 93 1.07 5.80 -24.22
C LYS A 93 1.74 4.91 -25.27
N SER A 94 1.69 3.58 -25.11
CA SER A 94 2.06 2.62 -26.16
C SER A 94 0.83 2.09 -26.89
N PRO A 95 0.23 2.86 -27.83
CA PRO A 95 -0.55 2.23 -28.88
C PRO A 95 0.47 1.51 -29.78
N LEU A 96 0.78 0.26 -29.46
CA LEU A 96 1.38 -0.60 -30.46
C LEU A 96 0.39 -0.72 -31.61
N ARG A 97 0.68 0.02 -32.69
CA ARG A 97 0.68 -0.47 -34.07
C ARG A 97 -0.33 -1.59 -34.33
N SER A 98 -1.61 -1.25 -34.39
CA SER A 98 -2.55 -2.02 -35.19
C SER A 98 -2.31 -1.66 -36.65
N SER A 99 -1.32 -2.31 -37.26
CA SER A 99 -1.22 -2.47 -38.71
C SER A 99 -1.13 -3.97 -38.97
N ALA A 100 -2.29 -4.57 -39.18
CA ALA A 100 -2.50 -5.79 -39.95
C ALA A 100 -3.93 -5.75 -40.45
#